data_AF-A0A9Q0NAU9-F1
#
_entry.id   AF-A0A9Q0NAU9-F1
#
_cell.length_a   1.000
_cell.length_b   1.000
_cell.length_c   1.000
_cell.angle_alpha   90.00
_cell.angle_beta   90.00
_cell.angle_gamma   90.00
#
_symmetry.space_group_name_H-M   'P 1'
#
loop_
_entity.id
_entity.type
_entity.pdbx_description
1 polymer ?
#
loop_
_entity_poly.entity_id
_entity_poly.type
_entity_poly.pdbx_seq_one_letter_code
_entity_poly.pdbx_strand_id
1 'polypeptide(L)'
;VSFFSTSPELSNKQRFEYFSRTIPSDHYQVKAMVDIVIRLGWSYISIIYEESNYGIKAFEELEVLLAKHAICIAVKEKLVKDSGVAEETAYDNIVQKLLTKPRAR
;
A
#
# COMPACT_ATOMS: atom_id res chain seq x y z
N VAL A 1 -2.06 23.36 6.95
CA VAL A 1 -3.06 22.62 6.14
C VAL A 1 -2.34 22.00 4.96
N SER A 2 -2.46 20.68 4.74
CA SER A 2 -1.83 19.94 3.63
C SER A 2 -2.81 19.73 2.46
N PHE A 3 -2.27 19.72 1.25
CA PHE A 3 -3.00 19.50 -0.01
C PHE A 3 -2.55 18.23 -0.75
N PHE A 4 -1.63 17.46 -0.17
CA PHE A 4 -1.09 16.24 -0.81
C PHE A 4 -0.85 15.05 0.15
N SER A 5 -0.83 15.26 1.47
CA SER A 5 -0.56 14.18 2.42
C SER A 5 -1.81 13.35 2.74
N THR A 6 -1.89 12.13 2.20
CA THR A 6 -3.07 11.25 2.37
C THR A 6 -2.90 10.12 3.39
N SER A 7 -1.70 9.91 3.95
CA SER A 7 -1.44 8.82 4.93
C SER A 7 -2.52 8.73 6.03
N PRO A 8 -3.01 7.53 6.38
CA PRO A 8 -3.99 7.33 7.45
C PRO A 8 -3.52 7.81 8.83
N GLU A 9 -2.23 7.70 9.10
CA GLU A 9 -1.60 8.06 10.38
C GLU A 9 -1.86 9.53 10.76
N LEU A 10 -1.91 10.42 9.78
CA LEU A 10 -2.13 11.86 9.97
C LEU A 10 -3.55 12.21 10.44
N SER A 11 -4.46 11.23 10.50
CA SER A 11 -5.80 11.39 11.07
C SER A 11 -5.83 11.31 12.60
N ASN A 12 -4.76 10.82 13.24
CA ASN A 12 -4.70 10.71 14.70
C ASN A 12 -4.54 12.08 15.35
N LYS A 13 -5.65 12.66 15.84
CA LYS A 13 -5.67 13.98 16.49
C LYS A 13 -5.02 14.05 17.86
N GLN A 14 -4.82 12.92 18.54
CA GLN A 14 -4.05 12.89 19.78
C GLN A 14 -2.55 13.11 19.52
N ARG A 15 -2.06 12.68 18.35
CA ARG A 15 -0.66 12.86 17.93
C ARG A 15 -0.44 14.07 17.03
N PHE A 16 -1.43 14.43 16.21
CA PHE A 16 -1.37 15.49 15.21
C PHE A 16 -2.55 16.48 15.37
N GLU A 17 -2.68 17.07 16.55
CA GLU A 17 -3.78 17.96 16.94
C GLU A 17 -4.07 19.06 15.90
N TYR A 18 -3.01 19.77 15.47
CA TYR A 18 -3.10 20.90 14.54
C TYR A 18 -2.99 20.51 13.06
N PHE A 19 -2.76 19.24 12.74
CA PHE A 19 -2.67 18.80 11.36
C PHE A 19 -4.06 18.78 10.71
N SER A 20 -4.20 19.42 9.55
CA SER A 20 -5.42 19.38 8.75
C SER A 20 -5.07 19.24 7.27
N ARG A 21 -5.95 18.64 6.48
CA ARG A 21 -5.77 18.45 5.04
C ARG A 21 -7.06 18.70 4.26
N THR A 22 -6.92 19.09 3.00
CA THR A 22 -8.04 19.36 2.07
C THR A 22 -8.44 18.15 1.23
N ILE A 23 -7.77 17.02 1.42
CA ILE A 23 -7.93 15.79 0.64
C ILE A 23 -8.24 14.61 1.58
N PRO A 24 -8.86 13.52 1.08
CA PRO A 24 -9.20 12.36 1.91
C PRO A 24 -7.97 11.57 2.38
N SER A 25 -8.22 10.70 3.35
CA SER A 25 -7.23 9.71 3.80
C SER A 25 -7.13 8.52 2.84
N ASP A 26 -5.96 7.86 2.80
CA ASP A 26 -5.80 6.60 2.07
C ASP A 26 -6.67 5.46 2.60
N HIS A 27 -7.25 5.59 3.80
CA HIS A 27 -8.31 4.69 4.29
C HIS A 27 -9.36 4.40 3.19
N TYR A 28 -9.78 5.46 2.49
CA TYR A 28 -10.76 5.35 1.40
C TYR A 28 -10.14 4.78 0.12
N GLN A 29 -8.89 5.10 -0.19
CA GLN A 29 -8.18 4.58 -1.36
C GLN A 29 -7.94 3.07 -1.23
N VAL A 30 -7.48 2.63 -0.06
CA VAL A 30 -7.24 1.22 0.28
C VAL A 30 -8.55 0.43 0.19
N LYS A 31 -9.66 0.96 0.70
CA LYS A 31 -10.98 0.34 0.54
C LYS A 31 -11.36 0.19 -0.95
N ALA A 32 -11.18 1.24 -1.74
CA ALA A 32 -11.48 1.19 -3.17
C ALA A 32 -10.61 0.17 -3.93
N MET A 33 -9.32 0.04 -3.56
CA MET A 33 -8.44 -0.98 -4.13
C MET A 33 -8.96 -2.40 -3.84
N VAL A 34 -9.40 -2.68 -2.61
CA VAL A 34 -9.97 -3.98 -2.24
C VAL A 34 -11.29 -4.24 -2.97
N ASP A 35 -12.16 -3.24 -3.10
CA ASP A 35 -13.41 -3.34 -3.87
C ASP A 35 -13.15 -3.69 -5.34
N ILE A 36 -12.08 -3.14 -5.94
CA ILE A 36 -11.65 -3.49 -7.31
C ILE A 36 -11.20 -4.96 -7.38
N VAL A 37 -10.35 -5.40 -6.46
CA VAL A 37 -9.85 -6.79 -6.40
C VAL A 37 -11.02 -7.78 -6.27
N ILE A 38 -11.98 -7.49 -5.40
CA ILE A 38 -13.21 -8.29 -5.23
C ILE A 38 -14.02 -8.30 -6.53
N ARG A 39 -14.24 -7.14 -7.16
CA ARG A 39 -15.03 -7.04 -8.38
C ARG A 39 -14.41 -7.82 -9.54
N LEU A 40 -13.10 -7.94 -9.58
CA LEU A 40 -12.36 -8.70 -10.59
C LEU A 40 -12.25 -10.20 -10.25
N GLY A 41 -12.73 -10.63 -9.08
CA GLY A 41 -12.68 -12.03 -8.65
C GLY A 41 -11.27 -12.50 -8.28
N TRP A 42 -10.38 -11.57 -7.97
CA TRP A 42 -8.99 -11.85 -7.60
C TRP A 42 -8.91 -12.26 -6.13
N SER A 43 -8.33 -13.42 -5.87
CA SER A 43 -8.20 -14.00 -4.51
C SER A 43 -6.76 -14.25 -4.09
N TYR A 44 -5.80 -14.00 -4.99
CA TYR A 44 -4.39 -14.25 -4.76
C TYR A 44 -3.57 -13.19 -5.49
N ILE A 45 -3.11 -12.17 -4.79
CA ILE A 45 -2.47 -10.98 -5.38
C ILE A 45 -1.06 -10.78 -4.84
N SER A 46 -0.21 -10.06 -5.57
CA SER A 46 1.08 -9.58 -5.07
C SER A 46 1.01 -8.09 -4.77
N ILE A 47 1.72 -7.64 -3.74
CA ILE A 47 1.73 -6.25 -3.31
C ILE A 47 3.16 -5.71 -3.36
N ILE A 48 3.29 -4.46 -3.82
CA ILE A 48 4.52 -3.69 -3.75
C ILE A 48 4.15 -2.35 -3.10
N TYR A 49 4.95 -1.91 -2.14
CA TYR A 49 4.78 -0.61 -1.50
C TYR A 49 6.13 0.03 -1.20
N GLU A 50 6.14 1.34 -1.08
CA GLU A 50 7.35 2.10 -0.72
C GLU A 50 7.69 1.89 0.76
N GLU A 51 8.97 1.77 1.09
CA GLU A 51 9.46 1.78 2.47
C GLU A 51 9.47 3.22 3.02
N SER A 52 8.27 3.74 3.21
CA SER A 52 8.01 5.05 3.83
C SER A 52 6.85 4.91 4.81
N ASN A 53 6.72 5.84 5.76
CA ASN A 53 5.55 5.83 6.67
C ASN A 53 4.23 5.89 5.89
N TYR A 54 4.23 6.55 4.73
CA TYR A 54 3.10 6.56 3.81
C TYR A 54 2.77 5.16 3.30
N GLY A 55 3.73 4.50 2.63
CA GLY A 55 3.55 3.18 2.05
C GLY A 55 3.24 2.10 3.09
N ILE A 56 3.94 2.13 4.22
CA ILE A 56 3.75 1.17 5.33
C ILE A 56 2.37 1.30 5.94
N LYS A 57 1.90 2.52 6.25
CA LYS A 57 0.58 2.70 6.90
C LYS A 57 -0.58 2.34 5.98
N ALA A 58 -0.47 2.66 4.69
CA ALA A 58 -1.45 2.21 3.71
C ALA A 58 -1.45 0.68 3.54
N PHE A 59 -0.26 0.05 3.54
CA PHE A 59 -0.13 -1.41 3.44
C PHE A 59 -0.69 -2.14 4.66
N GLU A 60 -0.42 -1.68 5.88
CA GLU A 60 -0.98 -2.28 7.12
C GLU A 60 -2.51 -2.32 7.06
N GLU A 61 -3.13 -1.23 6.61
CA GLU A 61 -4.57 -1.16 6.47
C GLU A 61 -5.09 -2.07 5.35
N LEU A 62 -4.39 -2.11 4.22
CA LEU A 62 -4.71 -2.99 3.09
C LEU A 62 -4.63 -4.46 3.49
N GLU A 63 -3.59 -4.87 4.21
CA GLU A 63 -3.39 -6.25 4.67
C GLU A 63 -4.56 -6.71 5.56
N VAL A 64 -5.05 -5.84 6.45
CA VAL A 64 -6.24 -6.10 7.27
C VAL A 64 -7.50 -6.25 6.43
N LEU A 65 -7.73 -5.37 5.44
CA LEU A 65 -8.92 -5.47 4.59
C LEU A 65 -8.89 -6.69 3.68
N LEU A 66 -7.75 -7.00 3.05
CA LEU A 66 -7.61 -8.20 2.22
C LEU A 66 -7.90 -9.47 3.01
N ALA A 67 -7.38 -9.58 4.23
CA ALA A 67 -7.64 -10.71 5.12
C ALA A 67 -9.14 -10.85 5.46
N LYS A 68 -9.86 -9.75 5.69
CA LYS A 68 -11.31 -9.75 5.94
C LYS A 68 -12.13 -10.27 4.75
N HIS A 69 -11.60 -10.13 3.53
CA HIS A 69 -12.25 -10.57 2.30
C HIS A 69 -11.69 -11.89 1.75
N ALA A 70 -10.91 -12.62 2.55
CA ALA A 70 -10.28 -13.89 2.16
C ALA A 70 -9.40 -13.79 0.89
N ILE A 71 -8.75 -12.63 0.70
CA ILE A 71 -7.79 -12.41 -0.39
C ILE A 71 -6.38 -12.63 0.18
N CYS A 72 -5.65 -13.53 -0.46
CA CYS A 72 -4.31 -13.93 -0.03
C CYS A 72 -3.22 -13.10 -0.72
N ILE A 73 -2.16 -12.77 0.01
CA ILE A 73 -0.97 -12.10 -0.53
C ILE A 73 0.07 -13.15 -0.93
N ALA A 74 0.46 -13.18 -2.20
CA ALA A 74 1.42 -14.11 -2.77
C ALA A 74 2.87 -13.69 -2.51
N VAL A 75 3.16 -12.42 -2.73
CA VAL A 75 4.46 -11.76 -2.52
C VAL A 75 4.15 -10.37 -1.96
N LYS A 76 4.93 -9.93 -0.97
CA LYS A 76 4.93 -8.53 -0.51
C LYS A 76 6.34 -7.97 -0.56
N GLU A 77 6.56 -7.01 -1.46
CA GLU A 77 7.85 -6.35 -1.61
C GLU A 77 7.82 -4.90 -1.16
N LYS A 78 8.91 -4.50 -0.52
CA LYS A 78 9.17 -3.12 -0.12
C LYS A 78 10.17 -2.51 -1.08
N LEU A 79 9.85 -1.33 -1.60
CA LEU A 79 10.76 -0.55 -2.42
C LEU A 79 11.44 0.52 -1.56
N VAL A 80 12.76 0.38 -1.37
CA VAL A 80 13.59 1.33 -0.63
C VAL A 80 14.08 2.44 -1.56
N LYS A 81 14.01 3.69 -1.12
CA LYS A 81 14.45 4.87 -1.88
C LYS A 81 15.33 5.78 -1.02
N ASP A 82 16.60 5.44 -0.88
CA ASP A 82 17.53 6.15 0.03
C ASP A 82 17.76 7.62 -0.37
N SER A 83 17.71 7.94 -1.66
CA SER A 83 17.93 9.29 -2.20
C SER A 83 16.75 9.82 -3.01
N GLY A 84 15.54 9.34 -2.69
CA GLY A 84 14.30 9.66 -3.43
C GLY A 84 14.11 8.83 -4.71
N VAL A 85 15.13 8.06 -5.09
CA VAL A 85 15.10 7.07 -6.17
C VAL A 85 15.62 5.75 -5.60
N ALA A 86 15.05 4.63 -6.03
CA ALA A 86 15.57 3.31 -5.70
C ALA A 86 16.74 2.97 -6.63
N GLU A 87 17.66 2.12 -6.18
CA GLU A 87 18.68 1.54 -7.06
C GLU A 87 18.02 0.79 -8.23
N GLU A 88 18.61 0.87 -9.42
CA GLU A 88 18.06 0.22 -10.62
C GLU A 88 17.85 -1.28 -10.42
N THR A 89 18.82 -1.93 -9.75
CA THR A 89 18.77 -3.37 -9.41
C THR A 89 17.63 -3.73 -8.44
N ALA A 90 17.12 -2.77 -7.66
CA ALA A 90 16.02 -3.03 -6.72
C ALA A 90 14.74 -3.38 -7.47
N TYR A 91 14.46 -2.70 -8.58
CA TYR A 91 13.28 -2.99 -9.40
C TYR A 91 13.38 -4.38 -10.04
N ASP A 92 14.53 -4.73 -10.61
CA ASP A 92 14.75 -6.04 -11.20
C ASP A 92 14.57 -7.16 -10.17
N ASN A 93 15.12 -7.00 -8.97
CA ASN A 93 14.96 -7.95 -7.88
C ASN A 93 13.50 -8.14 -7.48
N ILE A 94 12.73 -7.05 -7.39
CA ILE A 94 11.28 -7.11 -7.12
C ILE A 94 10.56 -7.85 -8.24
N VAL A 95 10.85 -7.53 -9.50
CA VAL A 95 10.26 -8.20 -10.67
C VAL A 95 10.55 -9.70 -10.63
N GLN A 96 11.78 -10.12 -10.38
CA GLN A 96 12.14 -11.53 -10.27
C GLN A 96 11.33 -12.25 -9.18
N LYS A 97 11.17 -11.61 -8.01
CA LYS A 97 10.35 -12.18 -6.92
C LYS A 97 8.87 -12.30 -7.29
N LEU A 98 8.30 -11.30 -7.96
CA LEU A 98 6.90 -11.34 -8.42
C LEU A 98 6.68 -12.46 -9.44
N LEU A 99 7.64 -12.65 -10.37
CA LEU A 99 7.58 -13.71 -11.38
C LEU A 99 7.62 -15.12 -10.78
N THR A 100 8.10 -15.30 -9.54
CA THR A 100 8.04 -16.61 -8.85
C THR A 100 6.61 -17.08 -8.54
N LYS A 101 5.61 -16.17 -8.57
CA LYS A 101 4.20 -16.47 -8.30
C LYS A 101 3.31 -16.12 -9.50
N PRO A 102 3.42 -16.82 -10.64
CA PRO A 102 2.72 -16.46 -11.89
C PRO A 102 1.19 -16.62 -11.84
N ARG A 103 0.67 -17.25 -10.78
CA ARG A 103 -0.77 -17.38 -10.53
C ARG A 103 -1.35 -16.21 -9.74
N ALA A 104 -0.52 -15.31 -9.22
CA ALA A 104 -1.01 -14.10 -8.59
C ALA A 104 -1.62 -13.18 -9.67
N ARG A 105 -2.88 -12.77 -9.48
CA ARG A 105 -3.63 -11.91 -10.38
C ARG A 105 -4.52 -11.01 -9.54
#